data_AF-A0A7R9I615-F1
#
_entry.id   AF-A0A7R9I615-F1
#
_cell.length_a   1.000
_cell.length_b   1.000
_cell.length_c   1.000
_cell.angle_alpha   90.00
_cell.angle_beta   90.00
_cell.angle_gamma   90.00
#
_symmetry.space_group_name_H-M   'P 1'
#
loop_
_entity.id
_entity.type
_entity.pdbx_description
1 polymer ?
#
loop_
_entity_poly.entity_id
_entity_poly.type
_entity_poly.pdbx_seq_one_letter_code
_entity_poly.pdbx_strand_id
1 'polypeptide(L)'
;MDMDLRTLRSIRVLRPLKLVSGIPSLQVVLKSIIKAMAPLLQIGLLVLFAIVIFAIIGLEFYSGALHKTCYRIDNLDEIVKEGDIATPCTIPTIEGIYPSGANPCEANVSTCHEDWEGPNFGITSFDNIGFAMLTVFQCITMEGWTSILYWTNDALGSNFNWVYFVPLIVLGSFFMLNLVLGVLSGEFSNERTRVERKASYHRMKTKQEFIQAFSAEFAKEREKVENRQTFLKLRRQQQLERELNGYVEWICKAEEVILAEERTTEEEKMHIIEARRRAAAKRKKLKNLGKSKSTDTEEEGEEEDEDGFSRASYLKSKVKNKGACVNFWRAEKRFRFWIRHSVKTQGFYWFVIVLVFLNTICTAVEHYGQPTWLTNFLYIAEFVFLGLFMMEMFIKMYALGPRIYFESSFNRFDCVVICGSIFEVIWTEVKQASFGLSVLRALRLLRIFKVTKYWASLRNLVISLLNSMRSIISLLFLLFLFILIFALLGMQLFGGQFNFDEGTPPTNFNTFPIALLTVFQVSIITTKN
;
A
#
# COMPACT_ATOMS: atom_id res chain seq x y z
N MET A 1 36.00 -8.59 -30.87
CA MET A 1 36.28 -7.22 -30.40
C MET A 1 35.03 -6.37 -30.16
N ASP A 2 33.92 -6.52 -30.92
CA ASP A 2 32.67 -5.77 -30.63
C ASP A 2 31.93 -6.20 -29.34
N MET A 3 32.01 -7.48 -28.97
CA MET A 3 31.46 -7.95 -27.69
C MET A 3 32.12 -7.25 -26.50
N ASP A 4 33.45 -7.11 -26.49
CA ASP A 4 34.18 -6.49 -25.39
C ASP A 4 33.77 -5.02 -25.17
N LEU A 5 33.45 -4.28 -26.24
CA LEU A 5 33.00 -2.90 -26.11
C LEU A 5 31.55 -2.77 -25.65
N ARG A 6 30.67 -3.73 -25.97
CA ARG A 6 29.28 -3.78 -25.46
C ARG A 6 29.25 -4.22 -24.00
N THR A 7 30.04 -5.23 -23.63
CA THR A 7 30.16 -5.68 -22.23
C THR A 7 30.81 -4.61 -21.34
N LEU A 8 31.81 -3.87 -21.84
CA LEU A 8 32.37 -2.73 -21.08
C LEU A 8 31.38 -1.55 -20.96
N ARG A 9 30.49 -1.35 -21.95
CA ARG A 9 29.41 -0.35 -21.86
C ARG A 9 28.33 -0.76 -20.86
N SER A 10 28.01 -2.05 -20.75
CA SER A 10 27.01 -2.55 -19.80
C SER A 10 27.42 -2.37 -18.34
N ILE A 11 28.73 -2.30 -18.02
CA ILE A 11 29.21 -1.95 -16.66
C ILE A 11 28.69 -0.57 -16.19
N ARG A 12 28.42 0.35 -17.12
CA ARG A 12 27.85 1.68 -16.78
C ARG A 12 26.45 1.57 -16.17
N VAL A 13 25.76 0.45 -16.36
CA VAL A 13 24.45 0.14 -15.76
C VAL A 13 24.54 -0.07 -14.25
N LEU A 14 25.74 -0.30 -13.68
CA LEU A 14 25.92 -0.41 -12.23
C LEU A 14 25.97 0.96 -11.51
N ARG A 15 26.01 2.09 -12.25
CA ARG A 15 26.06 3.45 -11.66
C ARG A 15 24.91 3.75 -10.69
N PRO A 16 23.65 3.34 -10.92
CA PRO A 16 22.54 3.52 -9.97
C PRO A 16 22.78 2.84 -8.61
N LEU A 17 23.67 1.84 -8.50
CA LEU A 17 24.04 1.27 -7.20
C LEU A 17 24.74 2.30 -6.28
N LYS A 18 25.33 3.37 -6.84
CA LYS A 18 25.86 4.49 -6.04
C LYS A 18 24.76 5.19 -5.23
N LEU A 19 23.51 5.17 -5.67
CA LEU A 19 22.38 5.70 -4.91
C LEU A 19 22.16 4.91 -3.61
N VAL A 20 22.37 3.58 -3.63
CA VAL A 20 22.30 2.73 -2.44
C VAL A 20 23.39 3.11 -1.44
N SER A 21 24.59 3.41 -1.92
CA SER A 21 25.68 3.87 -1.05
C SER A 21 25.44 5.28 -0.48
N GLY A 22 24.67 6.13 -1.16
CA GLY A 22 24.35 7.48 -0.69
C GLY A 22 23.22 7.55 0.35
N ILE A 23 22.35 6.53 0.42
CA ILE A 23 21.16 6.55 1.29
C ILE A 23 21.37 5.54 2.44
N PRO A 24 21.55 6.01 3.70
CA PRO A 24 21.84 5.15 4.84
C PRO A 24 20.78 4.07 5.11
N SER A 25 19.50 4.38 4.87
CA SER A 25 18.41 3.42 5.07
C SER A 25 18.51 2.23 4.11
N LEU A 26 18.93 2.44 2.87
CA LEU A 26 19.07 1.36 1.88
C LEU A 26 20.27 0.47 2.18
N GLN A 27 21.37 1.04 2.71
CA GLN A 27 22.52 0.24 3.14
C GLN A 27 22.17 -0.74 4.25
N VAL A 28 21.33 -0.33 5.20
CA VAL A 28 20.86 -1.21 6.28
C VAL A 28 20.06 -2.37 5.68
N VAL A 29 19.12 -2.07 4.78
CA VAL A 29 18.29 -3.09 4.11
C VAL A 29 19.16 -4.07 3.31
N LEU A 30 20.10 -3.58 2.50
CA LEU A 30 20.99 -4.42 1.69
C LEU A 30 21.82 -5.37 2.56
N LYS A 31 22.41 -4.86 3.66
CA LYS A 31 23.18 -5.70 4.60
C LYS A 31 22.31 -6.77 5.25
N SER A 32 21.06 -6.44 5.58
CA SER A 32 20.10 -7.42 6.11
C SER A 32 19.80 -8.53 5.09
N ILE A 33 19.62 -8.18 3.81
CA ILE A 33 19.40 -9.16 2.74
C ILE A 33 20.61 -10.08 2.57
N ILE A 34 21.82 -9.53 2.47
CA ILE A 34 23.05 -10.33 2.28
C ILE A 34 23.25 -11.31 3.45
N LYS A 35 22.97 -10.88 4.67
CA LYS A 35 23.05 -11.75 5.85
C LYS A 35 22.02 -12.89 5.80
N ALA A 36 20.82 -12.63 5.27
CA ALA A 36 19.78 -13.63 5.09
C ALA A 36 20.07 -14.62 3.94
N MET A 37 20.96 -14.30 3.01
CA MET A 37 21.33 -15.21 1.90
C MET A 37 22.17 -16.40 2.35
N ALA A 38 22.99 -16.26 3.39
CA ALA A 38 23.87 -17.33 3.87
C ALA A 38 23.12 -18.64 4.22
N PRO A 39 22.03 -18.64 5.01
CA PRO A 39 21.25 -19.86 5.28
C PRO A 39 20.55 -20.41 4.02
N LEU A 40 20.20 -19.55 3.06
CA LEU A 40 19.58 -19.98 1.79
C LEU A 40 20.57 -20.71 0.88
N LEU A 41 21.88 -20.48 1.03
CA LEU A 41 22.89 -21.14 0.20
C LEU A 41 22.86 -22.67 0.35
N GLN A 42 22.62 -23.18 1.57
CA GLN A 42 22.51 -24.61 1.82
C GLN A 42 21.31 -25.22 1.11
N ILE A 43 20.19 -24.50 1.08
CA ILE A 43 19.00 -24.88 0.34
C ILE A 43 19.27 -24.86 -1.16
N GLY A 44 19.93 -23.81 -1.65
CA GLY A 44 20.32 -23.71 -3.05
C GLY A 44 21.20 -24.87 -3.51
N LEU A 45 22.11 -25.35 -2.65
CA LEU A 45 22.92 -26.54 -2.92
C LEU A 45 22.08 -27.81 -2.99
N LEU A 46 21.11 -27.98 -2.08
CA LEU A 46 20.17 -29.12 -2.11
C LEU A 46 19.31 -29.09 -3.38
N VAL A 47 18.82 -27.91 -3.78
CA VAL A 47 18.05 -27.71 -5.02
C VAL A 47 18.88 -28.06 -6.24
N LEU A 48 20.13 -27.56 -6.31
CA LEU A 48 21.03 -27.88 -7.41
C LEU A 48 21.30 -29.39 -7.50
N PHE A 49 21.51 -30.05 -6.35
CA PHE A 49 21.70 -31.50 -6.31
C PHE A 49 20.47 -32.27 -6.82
N ALA A 50 19.26 -31.84 -6.42
CA ALA A 50 18.03 -32.44 -6.93
C ALA A 50 17.84 -32.22 -8.43
N ILE A 51 18.14 -31.02 -8.94
CA ILE A 51 18.12 -30.71 -10.39
C ILE A 51 19.05 -31.65 -11.14
N VAL A 52 20.28 -31.86 -10.65
CA VAL A 52 21.25 -32.76 -11.29
C VAL A 52 20.73 -34.20 -11.33
N ILE A 53 20.15 -34.71 -10.24
CA ILE A 53 19.58 -36.07 -10.21
C ILE A 53 18.48 -36.23 -11.26
N PHE A 54 17.50 -35.33 -11.27
CA PHE A 54 16.39 -35.41 -12.23
C PHE A 54 16.85 -35.15 -13.68
N ALA A 55 17.89 -34.35 -13.88
CA ALA A 55 18.48 -34.13 -15.20
C ALA A 55 19.17 -35.38 -15.73
N ILE A 56 19.91 -36.12 -14.89
CA ILE A 56 20.53 -37.40 -15.28
C ILE A 56 19.44 -38.43 -15.60
N ILE A 57 18.40 -38.56 -14.76
CA ILE A 57 17.28 -39.49 -15.03
C ILE A 57 16.56 -39.10 -16.33
N GLY A 58 16.32 -37.80 -16.54
CA GLY A 58 15.65 -37.31 -17.76
C GLY A 58 16.48 -37.52 -19.02
N LEU A 59 17.80 -37.32 -18.94
CA LEU A 59 18.76 -37.61 -20.01
C LEU A 59 18.69 -39.10 -20.41
N GLU A 60 18.71 -40.02 -19.44
CA GLU A 60 18.61 -41.46 -19.71
C GLU A 60 17.27 -41.87 -20.34
N PHE A 61 16.17 -41.20 -19.99
CA PHE A 61 14.83 -41.56 -20.49
C PHE A 61 14.45 -40.90 -21.81
N TYR A 62 14.90 -39.67 -22.06
CA TYR A 62 14.40 -38.83 -23.15
C TYR A 62 15.49 -38.35 -24.12
N SER A 63 16.74 -38.82 -24.00
CA SER A 63 17.79 -38.49 -24.96
C SER A 63 17.38 -38.87 -26.38
N GLY A 64 17.48 -37.92 -27.31
CA GLY A 64 17.14 -38.08 -28.71
C GLY A 64 15.64 -38.14 -29.03
N ALA A 65 14.76 -38.13 -28.02
CA ALA A 65 13.32 -38.35 -28.24
C ALA A 65 12.62 -37.16 -28.91
N LEU A 66 13.15 -35.94 -28.76
CA LEU A 66 12.47 -34.70 -29.17
C LEU A 66 12.91 -34.18 -30.56
N HIS A 67 13.59 -35.00 -31.37
CA HIS A 67 14.06 -34.60 -32.71
C HIS A 67 13.16 -35.03 -33.87
N LYS A 68 12.00 -35.61 -33.56
CA LYS A 68 11.04 -36.10 -34.56
C LYS A 68 9.88 -35.13 -34.71
N THR A 69 9.55 -34.70 -35.92
CA THR A 69 8.30 -33.97 -36.20
C THR A 69 7.69 -34.39 -37.54
N CYS A 70 6.47 -33.92 -37.81
CA CYS A 70 5.75 -34.25 -39.04
C CYS A 70 6.18 -33.32 -40.18
N TYR A 71 6.80 -33.88 -41.21
CA TYR A 71 7.17 -33.18 -42.44
C TYR A 71 6.18 -33.50 -43.55
N ARG A 72 5.96 -32.56 -44.47
CA ARG A 72 5.06 -32.79 -45.60
C ARG A 72 5.63 -33.86 -46.53
N ILE A 73 4.78 -34.76 -47.04
CA ILE A 73 5.20 -35.85 -47.94
C ILE A 73 5.73 -35.28 -49.26
N ASP A 74 5.15 -34.18 -49.75
CA ASP A 74 5.57 -33.53 -51.00
C ASP A 74 6.90 -32.76 -50.88
N ASN A 75 7.24 -32.30 -49.68
CA ASN A 75 8.43 -31.49 -49.41
C ASN A 75 8.95 -31.76 -47.98
N LEU A 76 10.01 -32.56 -47.89
CA LEU A 76 10.64 -32.99 -46.64
C LEU A 76 11.37 -31.86 -45.89
N ASP A 77 11.46 -30.65 -46.45
CA ASP A 77 12.00 -29.48 -45.75
C ASP A 77 10.91 -28.67 -45.02
N GLU A 78 9.62 -28.97 -45.27
CA GLU A 78 8.50 -28.22 -44.71
C GLU A 78 7.82 -28.98 -43.55
N ILE A 79 7.93 -28.43 -42.34
CA ILE A 79 7.27 -28.96 -41.14
C ILE A 79 5.79 -28.60 -41.13
N VAL A 80 4.93 -29.60 -40.92
CA VAL A 80 3.50 -29.42 -40.70
C VAL A 80 3.29 -29.08 -39.22
N LYS A 81 2.81 -27.86 -38.96
CA LYS A 81 2.55 -27.35 -37.61
C LYS A 81 1.12 -27.64 -37.17
N GLU A 82 0.93 -27.89 -35.88
CA GLU A 82 -0.38 -28.03 -35.26
C GLU A 82 -0.74 -26.70 -34.58
N GLY A 83 -1.52 -25.86 -35.28
CA GLY A 83 -1.68 -24.46 -34.91
C GLY A 83 -0.44 -23.65 -35.28
N ASP A 84 0.15 -22.95 -34.30
CA ASP A 84 1.30 -22.06 -34.53
C ASP A 84 2.67 -22.74 -34.22
N ILE A 85 2.68 -23.94 -33.64
CA ILE A 85 3.90 -24.61 -33.16
C ILE A 85 4.10 -26.00 -33.79
N ALA A 86 5.36 -26.38 -33.97
CA ALA A 86 5.74 -27.75 -34.34
C ALA A 86 5.71 -28.65 -33.09
N THR A 87 5.16 -29.84 -33.23
CA THR A 87 5.02 -30.81 -32.14
C THR A 87 5.82 -32.08 -32.45
N PRO A 88 6.35 -32.79 -31.43
CA PRO A 88 7.00 -34.06 -31.64
C PRO A 88 6.05 -35.09 -32.26
N CYS A 89 6.60 -36.05 -33.01
CA CYS A 89 5.85 -37.19 -33.56
C CYS A 89 6.47 -38.53 -33.19
N THR A 90 5.65 -39.57 -33.28
CA THR A 90 6.06 -40.96 -33.04
C THR A 90 5.95 -41.80 -34.32
N ILE A 91 6.91 -42.69 -34.53
CA ILE A 91 6.89 -43.70 -35.61
C ILE A 91 6.12 -44.93 -35.11
N PRO A 92 5.26 -45.57 -35.94
CA PRO A 92 4.50 -46.75 -35.53
C PRO A 92 5.42 -47.91 -35.10
N THR A 93 5.06 -48.62 -34.03
CA THR A 93 5.85 -49.76 -33.49
C THR A 93 5.59 -51.06 -34.25
N ILE A 94 4.39 -51.20 -34.81
CA ILE A 94 3.89 -52.25 -35.70
C ILE A 94 3.03 -51.53 -36.75
N GLU A 95 2.89 -52.06 -37.98
CA GLU A 95 2.06 -51.44 -39.04
C GLU A 95 0.74 -50.85 -38.51
N GLY A 96 0.67 -49.52 -38.43
CA GLY A 96 -0.51 -48.76 -38.01
C GLY A 96 -0.81 -48.68 -36.51
N ILE A 97 0.04 -49.21 -35.62
CA ILE A 97 -0.16 -49.16 -34.16
C ILE A 97 0.80 -48.16 -33.53
N TYR A 98 0.22 -47.15 -32.86
CA TYR A 98 0.94 -46.14 -32.10
C TYR A 98 0.79 -46.37 -30.60
N PRO A 99 1.79 -46.02 -29.79
CA PRO A 99 1.64 -45.95 -28.34
C PRO A 99 0.47 -45.05 -27.95
N SER A 100 -0.30 -45.44 -26.93
CA SER A 100 -1.42 -44.62 -26.47
C SER A 100 -0.94 -43.22 -26.04
N GLY A 101 -1.58 -42.19 -26.56
CA GLY A 101 -1.25 -40.79 -26.29
C GLY A 101 0.00 -40.26 -27.00
N ALA A 102 0.57 -41.02 -27.94
CA ALA A 102 1.58 -40.52 -28.88
C ALA A 102 0.92 -39.77 -30.05
N ASN A 103 1.68 -38.90 -30.72
CA ASN A 103 1.20 -38.12 -31.85
C ASN A 103 1.55 -38.78 -33.20
N PRO A 104 0.58 -39.36 -33.92
CA PRO A 104 0.79 -39.87 -35.27
C PRO A 104 0.69 -38.75 -36.32
N CYS A 105 1.61 -38.74 -37.28
CA CYS A 105 1.46 -37.88 -38.46
C CYS A 105 0.32 -38.36 -39.37
N GLU A 106 -0.31 -37.44 -40.10
CA GLU A 106 -1.42 -37.76 -41.00
C GLU A 106 -0.90 -38.46 -42.26
N ALA A 107 -1.24 -39.74 -42.43
CA ALA A 107 -0.62 -40.64 -43.41
C ALA A 107 -0.62 -40.17 -44.88
N ASN A 108 -1.54 -39.30 -45.29
CA ASN A 108 -1.64 -38.78 -46.66
C ASN A 108 -1.05 -37.38 -46.84
N VAL A 109 -0.66 -36.71 -45.75
CA VAL A 109 -0.22 -35.30 -45.76
C VAL A 109 1.21 -35.18 -45.23
N SER A 110 1.54 -35.92 -44.17
CA SER A 110 2.82 -35.81 -43.47
C SER A 110 3.41 -37.15 -43.03
N THR A 111 4.73 -37.18 -42.93
CA THR A 111 5.52 -38.31 -42.43
C THR A 111 6.39 -37.86 -41.26
N CYS A 112 6.63 -38.76 -40.30
CA CYS A 112 7.45 -38.48 -39.13
C CYS A 112 8.93 -38.63 -39.48
N HIS A 113 9.74 -37.57 -39.34
CA HIS A 113 11.16 -37.55 -39.69
C HIS A 113 12.03 -36.93 -38.59
N GLU A 114 13.30 -37.36 -38.49
CA GLU A 114 14.26 -37.05 -37.40
C GLU A 114 15.10 -35.76 -37.60
N ASP A 115 14.74 -34.91 -38.57
CA ASP A 115 15.54 -33.72 -38.93
C ASP A 115 15.21 -32.46 -38.12
N TRP A 116 14.42 -32.58 -37.06
CA TRP A 116 13.97 -31.43 -36.30
C TRP A 116 14.92 -31.08 -35.17
N GLU A 117 15.29 -29.79 -35.06
CA GLU A 117 16.13 -29.28 -33.97
C GLU A 117 15.50 -29.48 -32.58
N GLY A 118 14.17 -29.58 -32.51
CA GLY A 118 13.41 -29.84 -31.29
C GLY A 118 12.61 -28.62 -30.78
N PRO A 119 11.81 -28.80 -29.71
CA PRO A 119 10.95 -27.75 -29.17
C PRO A 119 11.75 -26.51 -28.74
N ASN A 120 11.13 -25.33 -28.86
CA ASN A 120 11.74 -24.03 -28.52
C ASN A 120 13.12 -23.81 -29.17
N PHE A 121 13.24 -24.12 -30.47
CA PHE A 121 14.50 -24.00 -31.23
C PHE A 121 15.65 -24.83 -30.62
N GLY A 122 15.33 -26.06 -30.19
CA GLY A 122 16.29 -27.00 -29.59
C GLY A 122 16.76 -26.67 -28.16
N ILE A 123 16.24 -25.62 -27.52
CA ILE A 123 16.59 -25.25 -26.14
C ILE A 123 16.02 -26.25 -25.14
N THR A 124 14.78 -26.68 -25.36
CA THR A 124 14.11 -27.66 -24.51
C THR A 124 14.46 -29.06 -24.98
N SER A 125 15.54 -29.60 -24.44
CA SER A 125 16.03 -30.93 -24.79
C SER A 125 16.60 -31.68 -23.59
N PHE A 126 16.75 -32.99 -23.75
CA PHE A 126 17.36 -33.90 -22.79
C PHE A 126 18.62 -34.57 -23.35
N ASP A 127 19.26 -34.03 -24.39
CA ASP A 127 20.37 -34.72 -25.07
C ASP A 127 21.71 -34.51 -24.38
N ASN A 128 21.84 -33.42 -23.63
CA ASN A 128 23.04 -33.06 -22.89
C ASN A 128 22.68 -32.69 -21.45
N ILE A 129 23.57 -32.97 -20.51
CA ILE A 129 23.34 -32.65 -19.10
C ILE A 129 23.02 -31.16 -18.86
N GLY A 130 23.61 -30.25 -19.65
CA GLY A 130 23.33 -28.81 -19.56
C GLY A 130 21.89 -28.44 -19.93
N PHE A 131 21.42 -28.90 -21.09
CA PHE A 131 20.04 -28.67 -21.53
C PHE A 131 19.04 -29.43 -20.65
N ALA A 132 19.35 -30.66 -20.24
CA ALA A 132 18.52 -31.41 -19.30
C ALA A 132 18.38 -30.67 -17.95
N MET A 133 19.45 -30.10 -17.40
CA MET A 133 19.38 -29.28 -16.18
C MET A 133 18.53 -28.01 -16.39
N LEU A 134 18.60 -27.36 -17.55
CA LEU A 134 17.79 -26.20 -17.88
C LEU A 134 16.31 -26.55 -18.00
N THR A 135 15.99 -27.61 -18.72
CA THR A 135 14.62 -28.14 -18.88
C THR A 135 14.02 -28.57 -17.54
N VAL A 136 14.80 -29.24 -16.69
CA VAL A 136 14.39 -29.61 -15.32
C VAL A 136 14.19 -28.38 -14.44
N PHE A 137 15.07 -27.39 -14.54
CA PHE A 137 14.93 -26.12 -13.82
C PHE A 137 13.64 -25.39 -14.22
N GLN A 138 13.33 -25.31 -15.51
CA GLN A 138 12.07 -24.76 -16.02
C GLN A 138 10.85 -25.54 -15.49
N CYS A 139 10.94 -26.87 -15.39
CA CYS A 139 9.87 -27.66 -14.79
C CYS A 139 9.66 -27.35 -13.29
N ILE A 140 10.76 -27.20 -12.54
CA ILE A 140 10.72 -26.92 -11.09
C ILE A 140 10.15 -25.53 -10.78
N THR A 141 10.34 -24.54 -11.65
CA THR A 141 9.72 -23.21 -11.51
C THR A 141 8.21 -23.21 -11.75
N MET A 142 7.60 -24.36 -12.08
CA MET A 142 6.18 -24.53 -12.43
C MET A 142 5.74 -23.76 -13.68
N GLU A 143 6.66 -23.42 -14.57
CA GLU A 143 6.38 -22.64 -15.78
C GLU A 143 6.62 -23.49 -17.03
N GLY A 144 5.60 -23.70 -17.86
CA GLY A 144 5.72 -24.47 -19.11
C GLY A 144 6.02 -25.97 -18.94
N TRP A 145 6.01 -26.50 -17.71
CA TRP A 145 6.30 -27.92 -17.42
C TRP A 145 5.29 -28.88 -18.07
N THR A 146 4.03 -28.47 -18.20
CA THR A 146 2.99 -29.26 -18.88
C THR A 146 3.27 -29.39 -20.37
N SER A 147 3.81 -28.35 -21.01
CA SER A 147 4.20 -28.39 -22.43
C SER A 147 5.29 -29.43 -22.65
N ILE A 148 6.28 -29.50 -21.75
CA ILE A 148 7.37 -30.49 -21.80
C ILE A 148 6.83 -31.92 -21.59
N LEU A 149 5.89 -32.09 -20.66
CA LEU A 149 5.18 -33.36 -20.47
C LEU A 149 4.40 -33.76 -21.75
N TYR A 150 3.71 -32.83 -22.39
CA TYR A 150 2.96 -33.14 -23.61
C TYR A 150 3.89 -33.47 -24.78
N TRP A 151 4.97 -32.71 -24.98
CA TRP A 151 5.98 -33.04 -26.00
C TRP A 151 6.60 -34.43 -25.80
N THR A 152 6.88 -34.83 -24.56
CA THR A 152 7.37 -36.19 -24.27
C THR A 152 6.29 -37.27 -24.49
N ASN A 153 5.01 -36.96 -24.21
CA ASN A 153 3.89 -37.85 -24.55
C ASN A 153 3.74 -38.02 -26.06
N ASP A 154 3.83 -36.94 -26.82
CA ASP A 154 3.68 -36.96 -28.28
C ASP A 154 4.80 -37.77 -28.95
N ALA A 155 6.00 -37.78 -28.34
CA ALA A 155 7.19 -38.50 -28.83
C ALA A 155 7.30 -39.99 -28.41
N LEU A 156 6.79 -40.37 -27.23
CA LEU A 156 6.98 -41.72 -26.67
C LEU A 156 5.68 -42.42 -26.21
N GLY A 157 4.57 -41.69 -26.14
CA GLY A 157 3.29 -42.11 -25.56
C GLY A 157 3.10 -41.70 -24.10
N SER A 158 1.85 -41.66 -23.64
CA SER A 158 1.48 -41.12 -22.32
C SER A 158 1.57 -42.10 -21.15
N ASN A 159 1.93 -43.36 -21.40
CA ASN A 159 1.78 -44.45 -20.42
C ASN A 159 2.66 -44.28 -19.18
N PHE A 160 3.89 -43.79 -19.33
CA PHE A 160 4.88 -43.76 -18.25
C PHE A 160 5.48 -42.38 -17.95
N ASN A 161 5.35 -41.38 -18.82
CA ASN A 161 6.00 -40.07 -18.64
C ASN A 161 5.57 -39.35 -17.35
N TRP A 162 4.31 -39.51 -16.95
CA TRP A 162 3.80 -38.94 -15.68
C TRP A 162 4.56 -39.46 -14.45
N VAL A 163 5.15 -40.66 -14.51
CA VAL A 163 5.96 -41.25 -13.41
C VAL A 163 7.25 -40.45 -13.19
N TYR A 164 7.76 -39.77 -14.21
CA TYR A 164 8.89 -38.86 -14.08
C TYR A 164 8.44 -37.45 -13.66
N PHE A 165 7.48 -36.87 -14.39
CA PHE A 165 7.08 -35.47 -14.19
C PHE A 165 6.31 -35.23 -12.89
N VAL A 166 5.47 -36.16 -12.42
CA VAL A 166 4.71 -35.96 -11.18
C VAL A 166 5.64 -35.90 -9.96
N PRO A 167 6.56 -36.85 -9.73
CA PRO A 167 7.55 -36.74 -8.66
C PRO A 167 8.47 -35.52 -8.81
N LEU A 168 8.85 -35.15 -10.03
CA LEU A 168 9.63 -33.94 -10.29
C LEU A 168 8.92 -32.68 -9.78
N ILE A 169 7.62 -32.52 -10.04
CA ILE A 169 6.85 -31.36 -9.56
C ILE A 169 6.62 -31.43 -8.05
N VAL A 170 6.28 -32.61 -7.51
CA VAL A 170 6.00 -32.78 -6.07
C VAL A 170 7.25 -32.56 -5.21
N LEU A 171 8.36 -33.22 -5.57
CA LEU A 171 9.61 -33.16 -4.81
C LEU A 171 10.47 -31.96 -5.20
N GLY A 172 10.51 -31.61 -6.49
CA GLY A 172 11.34 -30.52 -6.99
C GLY A 172 10.73 -29.15 -6.75
N SER A 173 9.40 -29.00 -6.79
CA SER A 173 8.76 -27.69 -6.67
C SER A 173 8.05 -27.48 -5.33
N PHE A 174 7.06 -28.30 -4.98
CA PHE A 174 6.29 -28.11 -3.73
C PHE A 174 7.15 -28.27 -2.48
N PHE A 175 7.98 -29.32 -2.42
CA PHE A 175 8.87 -29.52 -1.28
C PHE A 175 9.93 -28.41 -1.18
N MET A 176 10.53 -27.99 -2.31
CA MET A 176 11.55 -26.94 -2.31
C MET A 176 10.98 -25.57 -1.92
N LEU A 177 9.82 -25.18 -2.44
CA LEU A 177 9.15 -23.94 -2.04
C LEU A 177 8.85 -23.94 -0.53
N ASN A 178 8.34 -25.05 0.00
CA ASN A 178 8.06 -25.19 1.43
C ASN A 178 9.33 -25.12 2.29
N LEU A 179 10.44 -25.71 1.82
CA LEU A 179 11.72 -25.68 2.52
C LEU A 179 12.32 -24.27 2.53
N VAL A 180 12.28 -23.55 1.39
CA VAL A 180 12.69 -22.15 1.31
C VAL A 180 11.84 -21.27 2.24
N LEU A 181 10.51 -21.40 2.19
CA LEU A 181 9.59 -20.65 3.05
C LEU A 181 9.81 -20.98 4.53
N GLY A 182 10.06 -22.24 4.86
CA GLY A 182 10.36 -22.69 6.22
C GLY A 182 11.63 -22.06 6.78
N VAL A 183 12.72 -22.08 6.01
CA VAL A 183 13.99 -21.46 6.44
C VAL A 183 13.88 -19.94 6.50
N LEU A 184 13.24 -19.30 5.51
CA LEU A 184 12.99 -17.86 5.56
C LEU A 184 12.17 -17.46 6.79
N SER A 185 11.10 -18.21 7.10
CA SER A 185 10.26 -17.96 8.27
C SER A 185 11.05 -18.14 9.57
N GLY A 186 11.87 -19.19 9.65
CA GLY A 186 12.80 -19.41 10.78
C GLY A 186 13.78 -18.27 10.96
N GLU A 187 14.43 -17.82 9.89
CA GLU A 187 15.37 -16.69 9.92
C GLU A 187 14.71 -15.36 10.24
N PHE A 188 13.53 -15.07 9.68
CA PHE A 188 12.76 -13.88 10.02
C PHE A 188 12.31 -13.88 11.49
N SER A 189 11.88 -15.04 12.00
CA SER A 189 11.55 -15.20 13.42
C SER A 189 12.77 -14.97 14.30
N ASN A 190 13.91 -15.58 13.96
CA ASN A 190 15.18 -15.41 14.67
C ASN A 190 15.63 -13.94 14.68
N GLU A 191 15.64 -13.26 13.53
CA GLU A 191 16.05 -11.85 13.45
C GLU A 191 15.07 -10.94 14.20
N ARG A 192 13.76 -11.22 14.17
CA ARG A 192 12.76 -10.50 14.97
C ARG A 192 13.04 -10.63 16.47
N THR A 193 13.28 -11.84 16.99
CA THR A 193 13.62 -12.00 18.42
C THR A 193 14.92 -11.31 18.80
N ARG A 194 15.90 -11.23 17.89
CA ARG A 194 17.17 -10.49 18.10
C ARG A 194 16.92 -8.99 18.20
N VAL A 195 16.08 -8.43 17.32
CA VAL A 195 15.70 -7.01 17.35
C VAL A 195 14.92 -6.69 18.62
N GLU A 196 13.96 -7.52 19.01
CA GLU A 196 13.15 -7.34 20.23
C GLU A 196 14.02 -7.41 21.50
N ARG A 197 14.99 -8.33 21.57
CA ARG A 197 15.98 -8.41 22.65
C ARG A 197 16.85 -7.15 22.74
N LYS A 198 17.39 -6.68 21.60
CA LYS A 198 18.18 -5.43 21.54
C LYS A 198 17.37 -4.21 21.96
N ALA A 199 16.13 -4.10 21.50
CA ALA A 199 15.22 -3.01 21.88
C ALA A 199 14.90 -3.05 23.38
N SER A 200 14.68 -4.25 23.94
CA SER A 200 14.44 -4.44 25.37
C SER A 200 15.67 -4.06 26.20
N TYR A 201 16.86 -4.49 25.78
CA TYR A 201 18.13 -4.08 26.40
C TYR A 201 18.33 -2.56 26.35
N HIS A 202 18.08 -1.91 25.22
CA HIS A 202 18.16 -0.44 25.11
C HIS A 202 17.14 0.27 26.00
N ARG A 203 15.90 -0.24 26.11
CA ARG A 203 14.88 0.30 27.03
C ARG A 203 15.30 0.11 28.49
N MET A 204 15.90 -1.02 28.84
CA MET A 204 16.45 -1.26 30.18
C MET A 204 17.60 -0.30 30.47
N LYS A 205 18.54 -0.14 29.53
CA LYS A 205 19.68 0.78 29.66
C LYS A 205 19.23 2.23 29.81
N THR A 206 18.30 2.71 28.97
CA THR A 206 17.76 4.08 29.11
C THR A 206 16.97 4.29 30.39
N LYS A 207 16.20 3.29 30.85
CA LYS A 207 15.57 3.33 32.19
C LYS A 207 16.62 3.39 33.29
N GLN A 208 17.69 2.61 33.20
CA GLN A 208 18.78 2.59 34.18
C GLN A 208 19.52 3.93 34.22
N GLU A 209 19.88 4.48 33.05
CA GLU A 209 20.49 5.81 32.91
C GLU A 209 19.57 6.90 33.46
N PHE A 210 18.27 6.83 33.19
CA PHE A 210 17.29 7.75 33.77
C PHE A 210 17.20 7.61 35.29
N ILE A 211 17.13 6.40 35.84
CA ILE A 211 17.12 6.16 37.28
C ILE A 211 18.41 6.68 37.92
N GLN A 212 19.55 6.50 37.27
CA GLN A 212 20.85 6.96 37.77
C GLN A 212 20.94 8.49 37.74
N ALA A 213 20.54 9.12 36.63
CA ALA A 213 20.44 10.57 36.49
C ALA A 213 19.47 11.18 37.51
N PHE A 214 18.29 10.57 37.66
CA PHE A 214 17.31 10.93 38.69
C PHE A 214 17.95 10.78 40.06
N SER A 215 18.55 9.64 40.43
CA SER A 215 19.19 9.45 41.75
C SER A 215 20.32 10.46 42.03
N ALA A 216 21.10 10.82 41.01
CA ALA A 216 22.14 11.85 41.11
C ALA A 216 21.51 13.25 41.30
N GLU A 217 20.39 13.51 40.62
CA GLU A 217 19.58 14.72 40.78
C GLU A 217 18.89 14.75 42.15
N PHE A 218 18.44 13.61 42.72
CA PHE A 218 17.94 13.49 44.10
C PHE A 218 19.04 13.65 45.14
N ALA A 219 20.27 13.20 44.87
CA ALA A 219 21.41 13.42 45.75
C ALA A 219 21.78 14.92 45.78
N LYS A 220 21.73 15.58 44.62
CA LYS A 220 21.97 17.02 44.46
C LYS A 220 20.79 17.88 44.98
N GLU A 221 19.56 17.37 44.91
CA GLU A 221 18.37 18.01 45.48
C GLU A 221 18.20 17.74 46.98
N ARG A 222 18.72 16.64 47.55
CA ARG A 222 18.76 16.48 49.02
C ARG A 222 19.52 17.60 49.72
N GLU A 223 20.44 18.26 49.03
CA GLU A 223 21.17 19.44 49.48
C GLU A 223 20.38 20.75 49.26
N LYS A 224 19.35 20.77 48.40
CA LYS A 224 18.49 21.93 48.09
C LYS A 224 17.07 21.85 48.68
N VAL A 225 16.68 20.71 49.24
CA VAL A 225 15.36 20.43 49.84
C VAL A 225 15.19 21.07 51.24
N GLU A 226 15.72 22.28 51.41
CA GLU A 226 15.19 23.25 52.37
C GLU A 226 14.13 24.19 51.74
N ASN A 227 14.06 24.33 50.40
CA ASN A 227 13.20 25.33 49.74
C ASN A 227 12.11 24.75 48.81
N ARG A 228 11.26 23.88 49.37
CA ARG A 228 10.33 22.99 48.65
C ARG A 228 8.91 23.55 48.41
N GLN A 229 8.75 24.63 47.65
CA GLN A 229 7.41 25.20 47.33
C GLN A 229 6.98 25.09 45.85
N THR A 230 7.89 24.78 44.92
CA THR A 230 7.65 24.86 43.47
C THR A 230 7.14 23.55 42.84
N PHE A 231 7.63 22.40 43.30
CA PHE A 231 7.20 21.08 42.80
C PHE A 231 5.75 20.74 43.16
N LEU A 232 5.34 21.09 44.39
CA LEU A 232 3.94 20.97 44.82
C LEU A 232 3.02 21.86 43.98
N LYS A 233 3.47 23.03 43.52
CA LYS A 233 2.70 23.93 42.64
C LYS A 233 2.47 23.33 41.25
N LEU A 234 3.50 22.76 40.61
CA LEU A 234 3.38 22.20 39.25
C LEU A 234 2.43 20.99 39.20
N ARG A 235 2.50 20.11 40.19
CA ARG A 235 1.61 18.94 40.29
C ARG A 235 0.16 19.36 40.59
N ARG A 236 -0.04 20.38 41.44
CA ARG A 236 -1.36 20.99 41.66
C ARG A 236 -1.91 21.62 40.38
N GLN A 237 -1.05 22.21 39.55
CA GLN A 237 -1.44 22.88 38.31
C GLN A 237 -1.92 21.89 37.24
N GLN A 238 -1.24 20.76 37.06
CA GLN A 238 -1.70 19.69 36.17
C GLN A 238 -2.99 19.01 36.66
N GLN A 239 -3.14 18.84 37.98
CA GLN A 239 -4.37 18.32 38.59
C GLN A 239 -5.54 19.28 38.36
N LEU A 240 -5.32 20.58 38.62
CA LEU A 240 -6.29 21.66 38.39
C LEU A 240 -6.71 21.76 36.92
N GLU A 241 -5.81 21.51 35.97
CA GLU A 241 -6.14 21.58 34.54
C GLU A 241 -7.05 20.41 34.10
N ARG A 242 -6.81 19.19 34.60
CA ARG A 242 -7.69 18.04 34.34
C ARG A 242 -9.05 18.22 35.01
N GLU A 243 -9.06 18.66 36.27
CA GLU A 243 -10.29 18.97 36.99
C GLU A 243 -11.06 20.08 36.29
N LEU A 244 -10.40 21.15 35.83
CA LEU A 244 -11.04 22.25 35.10
C LEU A 244 -11.66 21.77 33.78
N ASN A 245 -11.00 20.88 33.04
CA ASN A 245 -11.58 20.32 31.81
C ASN A 245 -12.81 19.45 32.11
N GLY A 246 -12.77 18.63 33.17
CA GLY A 246 -13.93 17.88 33.64
C GLY A 246 -15.08 18.77 34.12
N TYR A 247 -14.76 19.86 34.85
CA TYR A 247 -15.74 20.86 35.27
C TYR A 247 -16.33 21.62 34.08
N VAL A 248 -15.55 21.93 33.05
CA VAL A 248 -16.06 22.55 31.82
C VAL A 248 -17.04 21.61 31.11
N GLU A 249 -16.75 20.31 31.08
CA GLU A 249 -17.66 19.30 30.52
C GLU A 249 -18.94 19.17 31.34
N TRP A 250 -18.85 19.17 32.67
CA TRP A 250 -20.01 19.21 33.57
C TRP A 250 -20.82 20.50 33.43
N ILE A 251 -20.18 21.65 33.28
CA ILE A 251 -20.84 22.94 33.05
C ILE A 251 -21.54 22.94 31.70
N CYS A 252 -20.91 22.40 30.65
CA CYS A 252 -21.57 22.21 29.36
C CYS A 252 -22.78 21.30 29.52
N LYS A 253 -22.66 20.17 30.22
CA LYS A 253 -23.77 19.24 30.47
C LYS A 253 -24.89 19.84 31.33
N ALA A 254 -24.57 20.70 32.30
CA ALA A 254 -25.56 21.44 33.07
C ALA A 254 -26.23 22.54 32.23
N GLU A 255 -25.47 23.23 31.36
CA GLU A 255 -26.02 24.16 30.36
C GLU A 255 -26.95 23.42 29.38
N GLU A 256 -26.65 22.18 29.03
CA GLU A 256 -27.51 21.31 28.20
C GLU A 256 -28.83 20.99 28.88
N VAL A 257 -28.82 20.62 30.17
CA VAL A 257 -30.03 20.31 30.95
C VAL A 257 -30.89 21.57 31.17
N ILE A 258 -30.26 22.69 31.54
CA ILE A 258 -30.96 23.97 31.77
C ILE A 258 -31.57 24.52 30.47
N LEU A 259 -30.94 24.28 29.31
CA LEU A 259 -31.49 24.72 28.03
C LEU A 259 -32.64 23.83 27.52
N ALA A 260 -32.78 22.61 28.05
CA ALA A 260 -33.86 21.67 27.73
C ALA A 260 -35.10 21.82 28.65
N GLU A 261 -34.94 22.42 29.83
CA GLU A 261 -36.03 22.69 30.79
C GLU A 261 -36.90 23.87 30.30
N GLU A 262 -38.14 23.58 29.86
CA GLU A 262 -39.05 24.57 29.27
C GLU A 262 -39.90 25.37 30.29
N ARG A 263 -39.49 25.43 31.56
CA ARG A 263 -40.12 26.28 32.59
C ARG A 263 -39.08 26.94 33.49
N THR A 264 -38.53 28.06 33.02
CA THR A 264 -37.82 28.99 33.90
C THR A 264 -38.35 30.40 33.66
N THR A 265 -38.93 30.98 34.71
CA THR A 265 -39.38 32.38 34.76
C THR A 265 -38.17 33.30 34.55
N GLU A 266 -38.39 34.52 34.03
CA GLU A 266 -37.29 35.46 33.69
C GLU A 266 -36.39 35.81 34.89
N GLU A 267 -36.86 35.61 36.12
CA GLU A 267 -36.12 35.84 37.35
C GLU A 267 -35.01 34.79 37.60
N GLU A 268 -35.25 33.51 37.32
CA GLU A 268 -34.24 32.45 37.45
C GLU A 268 -33.12 32.60 36.41
N LYS A 269 -33.47 33.05 35.19
CA LYS A 269 -32.48 33.35 34.14
C LYS A 269 -31.58 34.53 34.52
N MET A 270 -32.13 35.55 35.18
CA MET A 270 -31.38 36.70 35.67
C MET A 270 -30.37 36.32 36.76
N HIS A 271 -30.77 35.44 37.70
CA HIS A 271 -29.88 34.91 38.73
C HIS A 271 -28.70 34.09 38.15
N ILE A 272 -28.96 33.28 37.11
CA ILE A 272 -27.92 32.50 36.43
C ILE A 272 -26.94 33.41 35.66
N ILE A 273 -27.44 34.48 35.01
CA ILE A 273 -26.61 35.46 34.31
C ILE A 273 -25.74 36.27 35.28
N GLU A 274 -26.29 36.60 36.45
CA GLU A 274 -25.55 37.32 37.50
C GLU A 274 -24.48 36.42 38.14
N ALA A 275 -24.80 35.15 38.40
CA ALA A 275 -23.82 34.14 38.82
C ALA A 275 -22.69 33.98 37.78
N ARG A 276 -23.02 34.01 36.48
CA ARG A 276 -22.05 33.97 35.37
C ARG A 276 -21.13 35.20 35.34
N ARG A 277 -21.65 36.40 35.58
CA ARG A 277 -20.82 37.63 35.70
C ARG A 277 -19.87 37.55 36.89
N ARG A 278 -20.34 37.05 38.04
CA ARG A 278 -19.52 36.89 39.25
C ARG A 278 -18.42 35.83 39.05
N ALA A 279 -18.73 34.71 38.39
CA ALA A 279 -17.75 33.67 38.07
C ALA A 279 -16.69 34.15 37.04
N ALA A 280 -17.11 34.88 36.00
CA ALA A 280 -16.20 35.46 35.00
C ALA A 280 -15.29 36.55 35.60
N ALA A 281 -15.81 37.38 36.51
CA ALA A 281 -15.03 38.36 37.26
C ALA A 281 -14.00 37.69 38.19
N LYS A 282 -14.38 36.62 38.90
CA LYS A 282 -13.44 35.81 39.70
C LYS A 282 -12.34 35.19 38.84
N ARG A 283 -12.64 34.67 37.65
CA ARG A 283 -11.64 34.11 36.72
C ARG A 283 -10.65 35.16 36.18
N LYS A 284 -11.11 36.38 35.90
CA LYS A 284 -10.22 37.51 35.52
C LYS A 284 -9.31 37.91 36.68
N LYS A 285 -9.83 38.00 37.91
CA LYS A 285 -9.01 38.22 39.12
C LYS A 285 -7.97 37.13 39.32
N LEU A 286 -8.34 35.86 39.13
CA LEU A 286 -7.42 34.72 39.29
C LEU A 286 -6.31 34.71 38.22
N LYS A 287 -6.62 35.12 36.98
CA LYS A 287 -5.61 35.28 35.91
C LYS A 287 -4.67 36.45 36.14
N ASN A 288 -5.13 37.55 36.74
CA ASN A 288 -4.29 38.71 37.05
C ASN A 288 -3.40 38.45 38.28
N LEU A 289 -3.89 37.72 39.29
CA LEU A 289 -3.07 37.30 40.45
C LEU A 289 -1.91 36.34 40.07
N GLY A 290 -2.03 35.64 38.93
CA GLY A 290 -0.99 34.73 38.44
C GLY A 290 0.13 35.42 37.64
N LYS A 291 0.02 36.73 37.36
CA LYS A 291 1.00 37.47 36.55
C LYS A 291 1.92 38.40 37.36
N SER A 292 1.61 38.63 38.64
CA SER A 292 2.36 39.53 39.53
C SER A 292 3.14 38.75 40.60
N LYS A 293 4.03 37.84 40.19
CA LYS A 293 5.12 37.39 41.06
C LYS A 293 6.26 36.78 40.24
N SER A 294 7.06 37.66 39.65
CA SER A 294 8.42 37.36 39.21
C SER A 294 9.23 38.64 39.35
N THR A 295 10.27 38.53 40.19
CA THR A 295 11.49 39.34 40.30
C THR A 295 11.38 40.80 40.77
N ASP A 296 11.80 40.99 42.02
CA ASP A 296 12.35 42.24 42.57
C ASP A 296 13.67 42.58 41.85
N THR A 297 13.78 43.83 41.39
CA THR A 297 15.01 44.65 41.44
C THR A 297 14.52 46.09 41.42
N GLU A 298 14.84 46.82 42.49
CA GLU A 298 14.69 48.27 42.59
C GLU A 298 15.65 48.95 41.63
N GLU A 299 15.19 49.97 40.91
CA GLU A 299 15.95 51.18 40.59
C GLU A 299 15.00 52.27 40.06
N GLU A 300 15.33 53.50 40.43
CA GLU A 300 14.58 54.76 40.30
C GLU A 300 14.52 55.28 38.85
N GLY A 301 13.63 56.25 38.58
CA GLY A 301 13.81 57.19 37.46
C GLY A 301 12.55 57.55 36.67
N GLU A 302 11.97 58.69 37.04
CA GLU A 302 11.50 59.80 36.17
C GLU A 302 10.48 59.62 35.04
N GLU A 303 9.86 60.77 34.77
CA GLU A 303 8.69 61.07 33.94
C GLU A 303 8.94 60.99 32.42
N GLU A 304 7.82 61.00 31.68
CA GLU A 304 7.58 61.60 30.36
C GLU A 304 7.04 60.64 29.25
N ASP A 305 5.74 60.86 29.01
CA ASP A 305 5.05 61.12 27.74
C ASP A 305 5.07 60.19 26.50
N GLU A 306 3.85 60.17 25.95
CA GLU A 306 3.40 60.00 24.56
C GLU A 306 3.26 58.62 23.88
N ASP A 307 1.97 58.33 23.66
CA ASP A 307 1.36 57.94 22.39
C ASP A 307 1.23 56.47 21.96
N GLY A 308 -0.04 56.09 21.72
CA GLY A 308 -0.37 54.99 20.81
C GLY A 308 -1.49 54.03 21.23
N PHE A 309 -2.55 54.44 21.94
CA PHE A 309 -3.71 53.56 22.15
C PHE A 309 -5.07 54.24 21.93
N SER A 310 -5.33 54.68 20.71
CA SER A 310 -6.59 55.28 20.31
C SER A 310 -6.99 54.86 18.87
N ARG A 311 -7.39 53.59 18.67
CA ARG A 311 -8.19 53.23 17.47
C ARG A 311 -9.01 51.94 17.47
N ALA A 312 -8.88 51.05 18.47
CA ALA A 312 -9.66 49.79 18.49
C ALA A 312 -10.93 49.84 19.36
N SER A 313 -11.09 50.86 20.21
CA SER A 313 -12.20 50.94 21.19
C SER A 313 -13.41 51.77 20.73
N TYR A 314 -13.31 52.50 19.62
CA TYR A 314 -14.39 53.37 19.12
C TYR A 314 -15.34 52.70 18.11
N LEU A 315 -15.00 51.52 17.58
CA LEU A 315 -15.85 50.79 16.61
C LEU A 315 -16.77 49.73 17.23
N LYS A 316 -16.82 49.63 18.57
CA LYS A 316 -17.71 48.70 19.28
C LYS A 316 -18.76 49.39 20.18
N SER A 317 -19.00 50.69 19.99
CA SER A 317 -19.98 51.47 20.75
C SER A 317 -21.21 51.92 19.94
N LYS A 318 -21.44 51.40 18.73
CA LYS A 318 -22.65 51.75 17.96
C LYS A 318 -23.25 50.58 17.16
N VAL A 319 -23.54 49.48 17.85
CA VAL A 319 -24.69 48.62 17.49
C VAL A 319 -25.52 48.40 18.76
N LYS A 320 -26.16 49.49 19.21
CA LYS A 320 -27.35 49.41 20.05
C LYS A 320 -28.49 49.07 19.09
N ASN A 321 -28.72 47.78 18.85
CA ASN A 321 -29.97 47.33 18.24
C ASN A 321 -30.42 46.01 18.87
N LYS A 322 -31.41 46.14 19.75
CA LYS A 322 -32.54 45.26 20.11
C LYS A 322 -32.26 43.77 20.38
N GLY A 323 -32.90 43.25 21.43
CA GLY A 323 -32.77 41.88 21.97
C GLY A 323 -32.94 40.68 21.01
N ALA A 324 -33.22 40.89 19.72
CA ALA A 324 -33.22 39.87 18.69
C ALA A 324 -31.83 39.22 18.47
N CYS A 325 -30.73 39.97 18.59
CA CYS A 325 -29.39 39.43 18.35
C CYS A 325 -28.95 38.47 19.49
N VAL A 326 -29.30 38.75 20.75
CA VAL A 326 -28.98 37.83 21.87
C VAL A 326 -29.79 36.54 21.77
N ASN A 327 -31.05 36.63 21.35
CA ASN A 327 -31.89 35.46 21.08
C ASN A 327 -31.39 34.67 19.86
N PHE A 328 -30.91 35.34 18.81
CA PHE A 328 -30.27 34.72 17.65
C PHE A 328 -29.00 33.96 18.05
N TRP A 329 -28.08 34.57 18.80
CA TRP A 329 -26.85 33.90 19.28
C TRP A 329 -27.13 32.76 20.27
N ARG A 330 -28.23 32.83 21.02
CA ARG A 330 -28.69 31.75 21.91
C ARG A 330 -29.33 30.61 21.11
N ALA A 331 -30.13 30.93 20.09
CA ALA A 331 -30.71 29.98 19.15
C ALA A 331 -29.62 29.29 18.31
N GLU A 332 -28.61 30.01 17.84
CA GLU A 332 -27.46 29.48 17.11
C GLU A 332 -26.66 28.48 17.98
N LYS A 333 -26.42 28.82 19.26
CA LYS A 333 -25.74 27.90 20.18
C LYS A 333 -26.56 26.64 20.47
N ARG A 334 -27.88 26.78 20.65
CA ARG A 334 -28.80 25.63 20.80
C ARG A 334 -28.83 24.77 19.54
N PHE A 335 -28.87 25.39 18.37
CA PHE A 335 -28.86 24.70 17.08
C PHE A 335 -27.55 23.95 16.86
N ARG A 336 -26.40 24.58 17.13
CA ARG A 336 -25.08 23.95 17.04
C ARG A 336 -24.90 22.81 18.02
N PHE A 337 -25.48 22.92 19.22
CA PHE A 337 -25.53 21.83 20.20
C PHE A 337 -26.38 20.66 19.70
N TRP A 338 -27.59 20.93 19.22
CA TRP A 338 -28.49 19.94 18.66
C TRP A 338 -27.86 19.19 17.48
N ILE A 339 -27.16 19.89 16.58
CA ILE A 339 -26.40 19.27 15.49
C ILE A 339 -25.28 18.38 16.04
N ARG A 340 -24.52 18.84 17.04
CA ARG A 340 -23.44 18.04 17.64
C ARG A 340 -23.97 16.76 18.28
N HIS A 341 -25.13 16.83 18.93
CA HIS A 341 -25.81 15.65 19.45
C HIS A 341 -26.23 14.72 18.30
N SER A 342 -26.87 15.27 17.27
CA SER A 342 -27.33 14.54 16.09
C SER A 342 -26.21 13.78 15.38
N VAL A 343 -25.05 14.40 15.15
CA VAL A 343 -23.88 13.78 14.50
C VAL A 343 -23.29 12.61 15.31
N LYS A 344 -23.47 12.62 16.64
CA LYS A 344 -23.02 11.54 17.53
C LYS A 344 -24.04 10.41 17.70
N THR A 345 -25.26 10.58 17.20
CA THR A 345 -26.30 9.53 17.29
C THR A 345 -25.95 8.33 16.42
N GLN A 346 -26.37 7.15 16.88
CA GLN A 346 -26.24 5.91 16.12
C GLN A 346 -27.01 5.95 14.79
N GLY A 347 -28.10 6.72 14.71
CA GLY A 347 -28.87 6.90 13.48
C GLY A 347 -28.07 7.61 12.39
N PHE A 348 -27.34 8.68 12.73
CA PHE A 348 -26.47 9.38 11.78
C PHE A 348 -25.33 8.49 11.26
N TYR A 349 -24.79 7.62 12.12
CA TYR A 349 -23.80 6.61 11.73
C TYR A 349 -24.35 5.64 10.67
N TRP A 350 -25.51 5.03 10.92
CA TRP A 350 -26.14 4.10 9.95
C TRP A 350 -26.54 4.80 8.65
N PHE A 351 -27.05 6.02 8.74
CA PHE A 351 -27.40 6.83 7.59
C PHE A 351 -26.21 7.00 6.63
N VAL A 352 -25.04 7.40 7.14
CA VAL A 352 -23.86 7.58 6.30
C VAL A 352 -23.39 6.27 5.68
N ILE A 353 -23.42 5.16 6.43
CA ILE A 353 -23.04 3.85 5.90
C ILE A 353 -23.97 3.41 4.76
N VAL A 354 -25.28 3.57 4.94
CA VAL A 354 -26.27 3.25 3.90
C VAL A 354 -26.03 4.11 2.67
N LEU A 355 -25.73 5.41 2.82
CA LEU A 355 -25.39 6.27 1.69
C LEU A 355 -24.15 5.80 0.93
N VAL A 356 -23.09 5.42 1.65
CA VAL A 356 -21.87 4.89 1.01
C VAL A 356 -22.15 3.57 0.31
N PHE A 357 -22.95 2.70 0.91
CA PHE A 357 -23.34 1.41 0.33
C PHE A 357 -24.16 1.59 -0.95
N LEU A 358 -25.20 2.44 -0.92
CA LEU A 358 -26.01 2.75 -2.11
C LEU A 358 -25.18 3.41 -3.21
N ASN A 359 -24.29 4.35 -2.86
CA ASN A 359 -23.37 4.94 -3.83
C ASN A 359 -22.46 3.88 -4.47
N THR A 360 -21.95 2.93 -3.68
CA THR A 360 -21.13 1.82 -4.18
C THR A 360 -21.91 0.92 -5.13
N ILE A 361 -23.18 0.61 -4.82
CA ILE A 361 -24.05 -0.16 -5.72
C ILE A 361 -24.26 0.57 -7.04
N CYS A 362 -24.55 1.88 -7.01
CA CYS A 362 -24.72 2.65 -8.24
C CYS A 362 -23.48 2.58 -9.14
N THR A 363 -22.27 2.66 -8.57
CA THR A 363 -21.03 2.49 -9.34
C THR A 363 -20.83 1.06 -9.83
N ALA A 364 -21.28 0.05 -9.09
CA ALA A 364 -21.15 -1.35 -9.48
C ALA A 364 -22.12 -1.81 -10.58
N VAL A 365 -23.25 -1.11 -10.75
CA VAL A 365 -24.28 -1.43 -11.76
C VAL A 365 -23.89 -0.99 -13.18
N GLU A 366 -22.90 -0.12 -13.32
CA GLU A 366 -22.39 0.33 -14.62
C GLU A 366 -21.88 -0.85 -15.46
N HIS A 367 -22.41 -1.01 -16.68
CA HIS A 367 -22.02 -2.09 -17.59
C HIS A 367 -21.97 -1.65 -19.05
N TYR A 368 -21.24 -2.42 -19.87
CA TYR A 368 -21.13 -2.16 -21.30
C TYR A 368 -22.48 -2.39 -22.00
N GLY A 369 -22.87 -1.47 -22.88
CA GLY A 369 -24.14 -1.55 -23.63
C GLY A 369 -25.39 -1.22 -22.81
N GLN A 370 -25.24 -0.55 -21.66
CA GLN A 370 -26.38 -0.25 -20.78
C GLN A 370 -27.42 0.70 -21.42
N PRO A 371 -28.70 0.57 -21.05
CA PRO A 371 -29.77 1.41 -21.59
C PRO A 371 -29.63 2.87 -21.15
N THR A 372 -30.08 3.80 -21.99
CA THR A 372 -29.94 5.25 -21.78
C THR A 372 -30.60 5.76 -20.50
N TRP A 373 -31.72 5.15 -20.06
CA TRP A 373 -32.34 5.51 -18.79
C TRP A 373 -31.40 5.25 -17.61
N LEU A 374 -30.66 4.13 -17.63
CA LEU A 374 -29.77 3.75 -16.55
C LEU A 374 -28.59 4.73 -16.48
N THR A 375 -28.01 5.08 -17.63
CA THR A 375 -26.97 6.12 -17.72
C THR A 375 -27.45 7.45 -17.14
N ASN A 376 -28.66 7.89 -17.50
CA ASN A 376 -29.22 9.14 -16.99
C ASN A 376 -29.51 9.06 -15.48
N PHE A 377 -30.04 7.94 -15.00
CA PHE A 377 -30.28 7.72 -13.58
C PHE A 377 -28.99 7.75 -12.77
N LEU A 378 -27.93 7.06 -13.22
CA LEU A 378 -26.64 7.00 -12.54
C LEU A 378 -25.95 8.36 -12.54
N TYR A 379 -26.06 9.13 -13.63
CA TYR A 379 -25.60 10.52 -13.67
C TYR A 379 -26.28 11.38 -12.60
N ILE A 380 -27.62 11.36 -12.53
CA ILE A 380 -28.37 12.12 -11.51
C ILE A 380 -28.01 11.66 -10.10
N ALA A 381 -27.96 10.34 -9.87
CA ALA A 381 -27.64 9.75 -8.59
C ALA A 381 -26.26 10.21 -8.09
N GLU A 382 -25.29 10.37 -8.99
CA GLU A 382 -23.96 10.85 -8.64
C GLU A 382 -23.97 12.27 -8.05
N PHE A 383 -24.71 13.20 -8.67
CA PHE A 383 -24.88 14.56 -8.15
C PHE A 383 -25.61 14.57 -6.81
N VAL A 384 -26.63 13.71 -6.66
CA VAL A 384 -27.37 13.57 -5.40
C VAL A 384 -26.45 13.08 -4.28
N PHE A 385 -25.68 12.01 -4.51
CA PHE A 385 -24.74 11.49 -3.52
C PHE A 385 -23.64 12.49 -3.19
N LEU A 386 -23.11 13.21 -4.18
CA LEU A 386 -22.13 14.28 -3.94
C LEU A 386 -22.73 15.39 -3.05
N GLY A 387 -23.95 15.83 -3.35
CA GLY A 387 -24.67 16.81 -2.54
C GLY A 387 -24.86 16.34 -1.09
N LEU A 388 -25.29 15.09 -0.90
CA LEU A 388 -25.46 14.50 0.44
C LEU A 388 -24.14 14.39 1.21
N PHE A 389 -23.04 14.00 0.55
CA PHE A 389 -21.72 13.95 1.17
C PHE A 389 -21.15 15.33 1.49
N MET A 390 -21.38 16.33 0.63
CA MET A 390 -21.03 17.72 0.94
C MET A 390 -21.80 18.21 2.17
N MET A 391 -23.11 17.96 2.23
CA MET A 391 -23.93 18.33 3.37
C MET A 391 -23.44 17.66 4.66
N GLU A 392 -23.14 16.35 4.62
CA GLU A 392 -22.54 15.60 5.72
C GLU A 392 -21.26 16.28 6.25
N MET A 393 -20.36 16.68 5.34
CA MET A 393 -19.09 17.34 5.67
C MET A 393 -19.31 18.71 6.31
N PHE A 394 -20.18 19.54 5.72
CA PHE A 394 -20.50 20.88 6.25
C PHE A 394 -21.15 20.80 7.63
N ILE A 395 -22.08 19.86 7.84
CA ILE A 395 -22.73 19.60 9.14
C ILE A 395 -21.68 19.26 10.19
N LYS A 396 -20.74 18.34 9.89
CA LYS A 396 -19.65 17.96 10.81
C LYS A 396 -18.71 19.12 11.11
N MET A 397 -18.32 19.88 10.09
CA MET A 397 -17.42 21.03 10.23
C MET A 397 -18.06 22.13 11.09
N TYR A 398 -19.36 22.38 10.93
CA TYR A 398 -20.09 23.33 11.76
C TYR A 398 -20.24 22.85 13.22
N ALA A 399 -20.59 21.57 13.43
CA ALA A 399 -20.80 20.97 14.74
C ALA A 399 -19.53 20.93 15.62
N LEU A 400 -18.41 20.51 15.04
CA LEU A 400 -17.12 20.34 15.72
C LEU A 400 -16.29 21.62 15.71
N GLY A 401 -16.46 22.46 14.69
CA GLY A 401 -15.59 23.58 14.38
C GLY A 401 -14.41 23.16 13.49
N PRO A 402 -13.90 24.06 12.63
CA PRO A 402 -12.94 23.71 11.58
C PRO A 402 -11.60 23.21 12.14
N ARG A 403 -11.09 23.76 13.25
CA ARG A 403 -9.81 23.31 13.85
C ARG A 403 -9.85 21.85 14.31
N ILE A 404 -10.89 21.48 15.06
CA ILE A 404 -11.06 20.11 15.57
C ILE A 404 -11.40 19.14 14.43
N TYR A 405 -12.12 19.61 13.41
CA TYR A 405 -12.42 18.81 12.22
C TYR A 405 -11.14 18.35 11.49
N PHE A 406 -10.20 19.27 11.21
CA PHE A 406 -8.96 18.96 10.47
C PHE A 406 -7.86 18.27 11.28
N GLU A 407 -8.01 18.22 12.61
CA GLU A 407 -7.14 17.44 13.49
C GLU A 407 -7.35 15.93 13.30
N SER A 408 -8.56 15.50 12.93
CA SER A 408 -8.85 14.10 12.62
C SER A 408 -8.43 13.72 11.19
N SER A 409 -7.51 12.77 11.08
CA SER A 409 -7.01 12.24 9.79
C SER A 409 -8.13 11.71 8.88
N PHE A 410 -9.17 11.08 9.44
CA PHE A 410 -10.30 10.55 8.67
C PHE A 410 -11.20 11.65 8.11
N ASN A 411 -11.40 12.74 8.86
CA ASN A 411 -12.15 13.89 8.37
C ASN A 411 -11.36 14.68 7.32
N ARG A 412 -10.02 14.71 7.43
CA ARG A 412 -9.15 15.25 6.39
C ARG A 412 -9.25 14.45 5.09
N PHE A 413 -9.26 13.12 5.18
CA PHE A 413 -9.48 12.24 4.03
C PHE A 413 -10.85 12.49 3.37
N ASP A 414 -11.92 12.57 4.16
CA ASP A 414 -13.27 12.88 3.67
C ASP A 414 -13.32 14.21 2.89
N CYS A 415 -12.65 15.24 3.42
CA CYS A 415 -12.51 16.53 2.74
C CYS A 415 -11.79 16.39 1.38
N VAL A 416 -10.68 15.63 1.32
CA VAL A 416 -9.94 15.39 0.06
C VAL A 416 -10.81 14.67 -0.97
N VAL A 417 -11.57 13.65 -0.56
CA VAL A 417 -12.46 12.89 -1.45
C VAL A 417 -13.58 13.78 -2.01
N ILE A 418 -14.17 14.64 -1.18
CA ILE A 418 -15.22 15.57 -1.61
C ILE A 418 -14.64 16.64 -2.53
N CYS A 419 -13.49 17.23 -2.21
CA CYS A 419 -12.80 18.19 -3.07
C CYS A 419 -12.45 17.59 -4.43
N GLY A 420 -11.95 16.33 -4.47
CA GLY A 420 -11.67 15.62 -5.72
C GLY A 420 -12.93 15.39 -6.56
N SER A 421 -14.06 15.07 -5.90
CA SER A 421 -15.35 14.88 -6.59
C SER A 421 -15.92 16.19 -7.16
N ILE A 422 -15.76 17.31 -6.45
CA ILE A 422 -16.14 18.63 -6.95
C ILE A 422 -15.25 19.03 -8.13
N PHE A 423 -13.94 18.80 -8.00
CA PHE A 423 -12.98 19.08 -9.07
C PHE A 423 -13.31 18.31 -10.35
N GLU A 424 -13.68 17.03 -10.23
CA GLU A 424 -14.11 16.21 -11.36
C GLU A 424 -15.32 16.81 -12.11
N VAL A 425 -16.37 17.20 -11.38
CA VAL A 425 -17.58 17.82 -11.97
C VAL A 425 -17.22 19.10 -12.73
N ILE A 426 -16.44 19.99 -12.10
CA ILE A 426 -16.01 21.25 -12.72
C ILE A 426 -15.15 20.98 -13.96
N TRP A 427 -14.23 20.02 -13.87
CA TRP A 427 -13.31 19.70 -14.97
C TRP A 427 -14.04 19.11 -16.19
N THR A 428 -15.09 18.33 -15.96
CA THR A 428 -15.92 17.74 -17.01
C THR A 428 -16.67 18.81 -17.82
N GLU A 429 -17.14 19.86 -17.16
CA GLU A 429 -17.80 21.00 -17.81
C GLU A 429 -16.81 21.91 -18.58
N VAL A 430 -15.56 22.01 -18.12
CA VAL A 430 -14.54 22.90 -18.70
C VAL A 430 -13.82 22.30 -19.91
N LYS A 431 -13.65 20.97 -19.99
CA LYS A 431 -12.98 20.31 -21.13
C LYS A 431 -13.83 19.18 -21.71
N GLN A 432 -14.51 19.45 -22.82
CA GLN A 432 -15.37 18.50 -23.53
C GLN A 432 -14.67 17.25 -24.10
N ALA A 433 -13.33 17.20 -24.20
CA ALA A 433 -12.63 16.03 -24.70
C ALA A 433 -11.16 15.96 -24.26
N SER A 434 -10.83 15.06 -23.35
CA SER A 434 -9.48 14.51 -23.25
C SER A 434 -9.48 13.18 -22.48
N PHE A 435 -8.60 12.28 -22.93
CA PHE A 435 -8.26 10.94 -22.41
C PHE A 435 -8.23 10.81 -20.87
N GLY A 436 -8.00 11.90 -20.13
CA GLY A 436 -7.95 11.93 -18.66
C GLY A 436 -9.31 11.76 -17.93
N LEU A 437 -10.44 11.95 -18.62
CA LEU A 437 -11.76 11.87 -17.99
C LEU A 437 -12.12 10.47 -17.48
N SER A 438 -11.56 9.40 -18.05
CA SER A 438 -11.78 8.03 -17.54
C SER A 438 -11.13 7.80 -16.18
N VAL A 439 -9.94 8.37 -15.95
CA VAL A 439 -9.20 8.21 -14.69
C VAL A 439 -9.86 9.01 -13.58
N LEU A 440 -10.37 10.21 -13.89
CA LEU A 440 -11.10 11.04 -12.93
C LEU A 440 -12.41 10.37 -12.49
N ARG A 441 -13.14 9.71 -13.40
CA ARG A 441 -14.31 8.88 -13.06
C ARG A 441 -13.99 7.76 -12.06
N ALA A 442 -12.79 7.18 -12.13
CA ALA A 442 -12.35 6.17 -11.17
C ALA A 442 -12.09 6.74 -9.76
N LEU A 443 -11.86 8.05 -9.60
CA LEU A 443 -11.68 8.68 -8.27
C LEU A 443 -12.95 8.61 -7.41
N ARG A 444 -14.12 8.43 -8.02
CA ARG A 444 -15.40 8.20 -7.32
C ARG A 444 -15.32 6.98 -6.42
N LEU A 445 -14.54 5.96 -6.81
CA LEU A 445 -14.30 4.77 -5.99
C LEU A 445 -13.64 5.10 -4.65
N LEU A 446 -12.93 6.23 -4.53
CA LEU A 446 -12.32 6.63 -3.26
C LEU A 446 -13.37 6.84 -2.15
N ARG A 447 -14.64 7.08 -2.50
CA ARG A 447 -15.75 7.22 -1.56
C ARG A 447 -16.01 5.91 -0.79
N ILE A 448 -15.71 4.75 -1.36
CA ILE A 448 -15.85 3.46 -0.65
C ILE A 448 -14.95 3.39 0.59
N PHE A 449 -13.79 4.07 0.57
CA PHE A 449 -12.89 4.13 1.72
C PHE A 449 -13.49 4.90 2.90
N LYS A 450 -14.60 5.63 2.74
CA LYS A 450 -15.33 6.19 3.89
C LYS A 450 -15.76 5.11 4.88
N VAL A 451 -16.04 3.88 4.41
CA VAL A 451 -16.38 2.72 5.26
C VAL A 451 -15.27 2.43 6.29
N THR A 452 -14.00 2.68 5.94
CA THR A 452 -12.86 2.45 6.84
C THR A 452 -12.95 3.21 8.16
N LYS A 453 -13.62 4.36 8.19
CA LYS A 453 -13.82 5.15 9.42
C LYS A 453 -14.72 4.40 10.42
N TYR A 454 -15.71 3.70 9.89
CA TYR A 454 -16.82 3.11 10.63
C TYR A 454 -16.56 1.65 11.00
N TRP A 455 -15.84 0.90 10.16
CA TRP A 455 -15.44 -0.47 10.44
C TRP A 455 -14.14 -0.54 11.22
N ALA A 456 -14.24 -0.71 12.55
CA ALA A 456 -13.09 -0.69 13.45
C ALA A 456 -11.97 -1.68 13.05
N SER A 457 -12.31 -2.90 12.61
CA SER A 457 -11.34 -3.88 12.14
C SER A 457 -10.57 -3.38 10.90
N LEU A 458 -11.29 -2.94 9.86
CA LEU A 458 -10.71 -2.38 8.64
C LEU A 458 -9.88 -1.12 8.93
N ARG A 459 -10.37 -0.25 9.82
CA ARG A 459 -9.65 0.94 10.28
C ARG A 459 -8.30 0.59 10.88
N ASN A 460 -8.29 -0.39 11.78
CA ASN A 460 -7.08 -0.82 12.48
C ASN A 460 -6.09 -1.46 11.50
N LEU A 461 -6.58 -2.21 10.51
CA LEU A 461 -5.77 -2.76 9.43
C LEU A 461 -5.13 -1.64 8.60
N VAL A 462 -5.90 -0.65 8.16
CA VAL A 462 -5.39 0.51 7.39
C VAL A 462 -4.35 1.29 8.20
N ILE A 463 -4.62 1.57 9.47
CA ILE A 463 -3.66 2.27 10.36
C ILE A 463 -2.38 1.45 10.51
N SER A 464 -2.49 0.14 10.73
CA SER A 464 -1.33 -0.76 10.83
C SER A 464 -0.51 -0.76 9.54
N LEU A 465 -1.17 -0.80 8.38
CA LEU A 465 -0.53 -0.73 7.08
C LEU A 465 0.19 0.61 6.89
N LEU A 466 -0.49 1.74 7.13
CA LEU A 466 0.10 3.09 7.04
C LEU A 466 1.31 3.27 7.97
N ASN A 467 1.28 2.70 9.18
CA ASN A 467 2.42 2.72 10.10
C ASN A 467 3.63 1.96 9.54
N SER A 468 3.39 0.89 8.76
CA SER A 468 4.45 0.12 8.10
C SER A 468 4.90 0.69 6.74
N MET A 469 4.15 1.64 6.16
CA MET A 469 4.39 2.14 4.79
C MET A 469 5.80 2.69 4.60
N ARG A 470 6.37 3.40 5.58
CA ARG A 470 7.75 3.92 5.47
C ARG A 470 8.76 2.79 5.23
N SER A 471 8.58 1.64 5.90
CA SER A 471 9.44 0.46 5.71
C SER A 471 9.16 -0.21 4.37
N ILE A 472 7.89 -0.35 4.00
CA ILE A 472 7.47 -0.96 2.72
C ILE A 472 8.01 -0.15 1.53
N ILE A 473 7.89 1.18 1.56
CA ILE A 473 8.40 2.08 0.52
C ILE A 473 9.92 1.90 0.35
N SER A 474 10.67 1.75 1.43
CA SER A 474 12.12 1.53 1.35
C SER A 474 12.47 0.20 0.67
N LEU A 475 11.68 -0.85 0.91
CA LEU A 475 11.85 -2.16 0.26
C LEU A 475 11.44 -2.11 -1.21
N LEU A 476 10.28 -1.53 -1.50
CA LEU A 476 9.78 -1.34 -2.87
C LEU A 476 10.73 -0.49 -3.72
N PHE A 477 11.35 0.53 -3.12
CA PHE A 477 12.36 1.33 -3.81
C PHE A 477 13.59 0.50 -4.19
N LEU A 478 14.05 -0.37 -3.28
CA LEU A 478 15.18 -1.27 -3.57
C LEU A 478 14.81 -2.29 -4.67
N LEU A 479 13.60 -2.86 -4.62
CA LEU A 479 13.08 -3.74 -5.66
C LEU A 479 12.97 -3.03 -7.01
N PHE A 480 12.42 -1.81 -7.04
CA PHE A 480 12.35 -1.00 -8.25
C PHE A 480 13.74 -0.68 -8.80
N LEU A 481 14.71 -0.33 -7.95
CA LEU A 481 16.09 -0.10 -8.36
C LEU A 481 16.72 -1.36 -8.95
N PHE A 482 16.45 -2.53 -8.37
CA PHE A 482 16.91 -3.82 -8.91
C PHE A 482 16.32 -4.06 -10.30
N ILE A 483 14.99 -3.94 -10.45
CA ILE A 483 14.30 -4.08 -11.75
C ILE A 483 14.87 -3.07 -12.77
N LEU A 484 15.13 -1.83 -12.35
CA LEU A 484 15.72 -0.80 -13.19
C LEU A 484 17.11 -1.20 -13.71
N ILE A 485 17.97 -1.73 -12.84
CA ILE A 485 19.33 -2.18 -13.22
C ILE A 485 19.23 -3.31 -14.25
N PHE A 486 18.37 -4.32 -14.02
CA PHE A 486 18.19 -5.43 -14.96
C PHE A 486 17.55 -4.99 -16.28
N ALA A 487 16.60 -4.05 -16.25
CA ALA A 487 15.98 -3.52 -17.46
C ALA A 487 17.02 -2.78 -18.32
N LEU A 488 17.86 -1.94 -17.71
CA LEU A 488 18.96 -1.25 -18.39
C LEU A 488 20.03 -2.24 -18.89
N LEU A 489 20.32 -3.30 -18.13
CA LEU A 489 21.25 -4.34 -18.55
C LEU A 489 20.71 -5.09 -19.77
N GLY A 490 19.43 -5.48 -19.72
CA GLY A 490 18.74 -6.13 -20.84
C GLY A 490 18.69 -5.24 -22.08
N MET A 491 18.50 -3.93 -21.95
CA MET A 491 18.61 -3.01 -23.09
C MET A 491 20.02 -2.97 -23.70
N GLN A 492 21.08 -3.05 -22.89
CA GLN A 492 22.45 -3.07 -23.41
C GLN A 492 22.83 -4.40 -24.08
N LEU A 493 22.27 -5.51 -23.59
CA LEU A 493 22.57 -6.85 -24.09
C LEU A 493 21.68 -7.21 -25.30
N PHE A 494 20.38 -6.93 -25.23
CA PHE A 494 19.35 -7.42 -26.15
C PHE A 494 18.63 -6.31 -26.92
N GLY A 495 18.97 -5.03 -26.70
CA GLY A 495 18.36 -3.92 -27.41
C GLY A 495 18.56 -4.02 -28.92
N GLY A 496 17.46 -4.06 -29.68
CA GLY A 496 17.45 -4.21 -31.13
C GLY A 496 17.79 -5.61 -31.64
N GLN A 497 17.98 -6.60 -30.74
CA GLN A 497 18.27 -7.98 -31.14
C GLN A 497 16.99 -8.78 -31.45
N PHE A 498 15.85 -8.43 -30.87
CA PHE A 498 14.57 -9.14 -31.06
C PHE A 498 13.74 -8.58 -32.22
N ASN A 499 14.40 -8.16 -33.29
CA ASN A 499 13.74 -7.71 -34.51
C ASN A 499 13.82 -8.86 -35.53
N PHE A 500 12.93 -9.84 -35.37
CA PHE A 500 12.84 -11.00 -36.26
C PHE A 500 12.06 -10.64 -37.53
N ASP A 501 12.22 -11.44 -38.59
CA ASP A 501 11.52 -11.22 -39.85
C ASP A 501 9.99 -11.33 -39.72
N GLU A 502 9.52 -12.12 -38.75
CA GLU A 502 8.10 -12.27 -38.38
C GLU A 502 7.57 -11.07 -37.55
N GLY A 503 8.45 -10.19 -37.08
CA GLY A 503 8.11 -9.01 -36.29
C GLY A 503 8.84 -8.92 -34.95
N THR A 504 8.48 -7.88 -34.18
CA THR A 504 9.03 -7.67 -32.83
C THR A 504 8.06 -8.20 -31.78
N PRO A 505 8.48 -9.13 -30.90
CA PRO A 505 7.60 -9.63 -29.86
C PRO A 505 7.27 -8.52 -28.86
N PRO A 506 6.09 -8.54 -28.23
CA PRO A 506 5.68 -7.50 -27.27
C PRO A 506 6.60 -7.43 -26.05
N THR A 507 7.20 -8.57 -25.67
CA THR A 507 8.20 -8.69 -24.60
C THR A 507 9.59 -8.55 -25.19
N ASN A 508 10.13 -7.33 -25.19
CA ASN A 508 11.46 -7.05 -25.73
C ASN A 508 12.24 -6.05 -24.87
N PHE A 509 13.47 -5.73 -25.30
CA PHE A 509 14.39 -4.79 -24.63
C PHE A 509 14.72 -3.57 -25.50
N ASN A 510 13.87 -3.23 -26.48
CA ASN A 510 14.15 -2.14 -27.41
C ASN A 510 13.97 -0.75 -26.77
N THR A 511 12.99 -0.61 -25.87
CA THR A 511 12.70 0.65 -25.17
C THR A 511 12.67 0.47 -23.67
N PHE A 512 12.94 1.56 -22.94
CA PHE A 512 13.01 1.54 -21.48
C PHE A 512 11.70 1.08 -20.79
N PRO A 513 10.50 1.56 -21.16
CA PRO A 513 9.27 1.10 -20.53
C PRO A 513 8.97 -0.37 -20.79
N ILE A 514 9.23 -0.86 -22.01
CA ILE A 514 9.01 -2.27 -22.37
C ILE A 514 10.01 -3.15 -21.64
N ALA A 515 11.30 -2.77 -21.60
CA ALA A 515 12.32 -3.50 -20.85
C ALA A 515 11.98 -3.62 -19.35
N LEU A 516 11.44 -2.55 -18.75
CA LEU A 516 10.97 -2.57 -17.36
C LEU A 516 9.83 -3.59 -17.16
N LEU A 517 8.86 -3.61 -18.07
CA LEU A 517 7.76 -4.58 -18.04
C LEU A 517 8.25 -6.01 -18.27
N THR A 518 9.18 -6.24 -19.20
CA THR A 518 9.77 -7.56 -19.47
C THR A 518 10.48 -8.11 -18.24
N VAL A 519 11.30 -7.31 -17.55
CA VAL A 519 11.96 -7.74 -16.29
C VAL A 519 10.95 -7.96 -15.17
N PHE A 520 9.92 -7.12 -15.08
CA PHE A 520 8.86 -7.30 -14.10
C PHE A 520 8.07 -8.60 -14.33
N GLN A 521 7.78 -8.93 -15.59
CA GLN A 521 7.13 -10.17 -15.99
C GLN A 521 7.95 -11.41 -15.61
N VAL A 522 9.26 -11.38 -15.86
CA VAL A 522 10.20 -12.43 -15.41
C VAL A 522 10.22 -12.54 -13.88
N SER A 523 10.16 -11.41 -13.16
CA SER A 523 10.16 -11.39 -11.70
C SER A 523 8.92 -12.02 -11.06
N ILE A 524 7.80 -12.04 -11.78
CA ILE A 524 6.54 -12.67 -11.34
C ILE A 524 6.48 -14.15 -11.76
N ILE A 525 7.41 -14.61 -12.63
CA ILE A 525 7.40 -15.97 -13.20
C ILE A 525 6.09 -16.20 -13.97
N THR A 526 5.71 -15.24 -14.82
CA THR A 526 4.54 -15.34 -15.69
C THR A 526 4.93 -15.06 -17.13
N THR A 527 5.34 -16.05 -17.91
CA THR A 527 5.21 -15.96 -19.37
C THR A 527 3.77 -16.27 -19.75
N LYS A 528 3.20 -15.47 -20.67
CA LYS A 528 1.99 -15.90 -21.37
C LYS A 528 2.45 -17.05 -22.27
N ASN A 529 2.00 -18.27 -21.98
CA ASN A 529 1.94 -19.33 -22.98
C ASN A 529 0.93 -18.97 -24.05
#